data_AF-A0A9E5TM97-F1
#
_entry.id   AF-A0A9E5TM97-F1
#
_cell.length_a   1.000
_cell.length_b   1.000
_cell.length_c   1.000
_cell.angle_alpha   90.00
_cell.angle_beta   90.00
_cell.angle_gamma   90.00
#
_symmetry.space_group_name_H-M   'P 1'
#
loop_
_entity.id
_entity.type
_entity.pdbx_description
1 polymer ?
#
loop_
_entity_poly.entity_id
_entity_poly.type
_entity_poly.pdbx_seq_one_letter_code
_entity_poly.pdbx_strand_id
1 'polypeptide(L)'
;MKQSLKVLTIRDYQAADSINLSSVEPQLLAMVKVDEFLVERWMNEYEHDVEVNMAETCVKPFTLREFLDFTGRPAYMEEIMDRRLTYGWIEGSPELREGIAG
;
A
#
# COMPACT_ATOMS: atom_id res chain seq x y z
N MET A 1 -20.06 22.81 20.38
CA MET A 1 -19.73 21.38 20.14
C MET A 1 -18.25 21.30 19.83
N LYS A 2 -17.44 20.67 20.67
CA LYS A 2 -16.07 20.28 20.30
C LYS A 2 -16.17 18.90 19.66
N GLN A 3 -16.04 18.80 18.34
CA GLN A 3 -15.77 17.50 17.72
C GLN A 3 -14.38 17.06 18.17
N SER A 4 -14.28 15.82 18.64
CA SER A 4 -13.00 15.21 18.96
C SER A 4 -12.34 14.82 17.63
N LEU A 5 -11.16 15.36 17.34
CA LEU A 5 -10.34 14.95 16.20
C LEU A 5 -10.04 13.46 16.31
N LYS A 6 -10.29 12.68 15.25
CA LYS A 6 -9.77 11.32 15.11
C LYS A 6 -8.38 11.40 14.48
N VAL A 7 -7.34 11.14 15.27
CA VAL A 7 -5.95 11.08 14.81
C VAL A 7 -5.53 9.62 14.79
N LEU A 8 -4.98 9.15 13.67
CA LEU A 8 -4.51 7.78 13.49
C LEU A 8 -2.98 7.76 13.56
N THR A 9 -2.44 6.87 14.40
CA THR A 9 -1.01 6.70 14.63
C THR A 9 -0.64 5.21 14.67
N ILE A 10 0.61 4.86 14.36
CA ILE A 10 1.11 3.47 14.47
C ILE A 10 0.95 2.91 15.90
N ARG A 11 0.84 3.77 16.93
CA ARG A 11 0.65 3.31 18.32
C ARG A 11 -0.76 2.80 18.60
N ASP A 12 -1.75 3.20 17.79
CA ASP A 12 -3.13 2.72 17.91
C ASP A 12 -3.28 1.25 17.47
N TYR A 13 -2.21 0.64 16.98
CA TYR A 13 -2.06 -0.78 16.72
C TYR A 13 -2.13 -1.66 18.00
N GLN A 14 -1.91 -1.11 19.21
CA GLN A 14 -1.77 -1.91 20.44
C GLN A 14 -3.07 -2.45 21.07
N ALA A 15 -4.14 -2.68 20.30
CA ALA A 15 -5.40 -3.23 20.82
C ALA A 15 -6.03 -4.33 19.95
N ALA A 16 -5.26 -5.01 19.09
CA ALA A 16 -5.69 -6.29 18.54
C ALA A 16 -5.37 -7.40 19.56
N ASP A 17 -6.17 -7.46 20.62
CA ASP A 17 -6.13 -8.52 21.63
C ASP A 17 -6.22 -9.92 20.99
N SER A 18 -5.51 -10.86 21.60
CA SER A 18 -5.42 -12.29 21.30
C SER A 18 -6.64 -12.88 20.56
N ILE A 19 -6.43 -13.30 19.31
CA ILE A 19 -7.40 -14.11 18.57
C ILE A 19 -7.48 -15.49 19.23
N ASN A 20 -8.64 -15.86 19.75
CA ASN A 20 -8.89 -17.21 20.24
C ASN A 20 -9.03 -18.19 19.06
N LEU A 21 -7.98 -18.97 18.82
CA LEU A 21 -7.90 -19.98 17.77
C LEU A 21 -8.63 -21.30 18.11
N SER A 22 -9.33 -21.38 19.25
CA SER A 22 -9.90 -22.64 19.76
C SER A 22 -11.22 -23.07 19.10
N SER A 23 -11.73 -22.33 18.12
CA SER A 23 -13.04 -22.61 17.47
C SER A 23 -12.94 -23.19 16.07
N VAL A 24 -11.76 -23.65 15.62
CA VAL A 24 -11.54 -24.19 14.27
C VAL A 24 -11.33 -25.70 14.33
N GLU A 25 -12.11 -26.47 13.56
CA GLU A 25 -12.11 -27.93 13.61
C GLU A 25 -10.75 -28.57 13.20
N PRO A 26 -10.33 -29.69 13.82
CA PRO A 26 -8.94 -30.17 13.75
C PRO A 26 -8.54 -30.89 12.45
N GLN A 27 -9.44 -31.05 11.48
CA GLN A 27 -9.29 -32.05 10.40
C GLN A 27 -8.81 -31.47 9.06
N LEU A 28 -8.59 -30.16 8.99
CA LEU A 28 -8.06 -29.44 7.82
C LEU A 28 -6.71 -28.76 8.12
N LEU A 29 -5.97 -29.22 9.12
CA LEU A 29 -4.81 -28.53 9.69
C LEU A 29 -3.43 -28.99 9.17
N ALA A 30 -3.39 -29.65 8.01
CA ALA A 30 -2.16 -29.76 7.21
C ALA A 30 -2.15 -28.77 6.02
N MET A 31 -3.03 -27.77 6.09
CA MET A 31 -3.01 -26.58 5.23
C MET A 31 -2.09 -25.56 5.90
N VAL A 32 -1.17 -24.96 5.15
CA VAL A 32 -0.27 -23.92 5.67
C VAL A 32 -1.12 -22.84 6.35
N LYS A 33 -0.98 -22.71 7.67
CA LYS A 33 -1.57 -21.60 8.43
C LYS A 33 -0.74 -20.36 8.12
N VAL A 34 -1.32 -19.42 7.38
CA VAL A 34 -0.72 -18.11 7.12
C VAL A 34 -1.20 -17.17 8.22
N ASP A 35 -0.26 -16.57 8.95
CA ASP A 35 -0.58 -15.57 9.96
C ASP A 35 -1.06 -14.27 9.30
N GLU A 36 -1.87 -13.52 10.04
CA GLU A 36 -2.44 -12.28 9.52
C GLU A 36 -1.39 -11.16 9.47
N PHE A 37 -1.44 -10.37 8.40
CA PHE A 37 -0.65 -9.14 8.31
C PHE A 37 -1.38 -8.03 9.08
N LEU A 38 -1.06 -7.93 10.37
CA LEU A 38 -1.84 -7.12 11.31
C LEU A 38 -1.85 -5.62 10.99
N VAL A 39 -0.77 -5.07 10.42
CA VAL A 39 -0.73 -3.66 9.97
C VAL A 39 -1.70 -3.41 8.81
N GLU A 40 -1.80 -4.35 7.87
CA GLU A 40 -2.72 -4.27 6.72
C GLU A 40 -4.18 -4.34 7.19
N ARG A 41 -4.48 -5.25 8.12
CA ARG A 41 -5.81 -5.34 8.74
C ARG A 41 -6.21 -4.04 9.42
N TRP A 42 -5.30 -3.44 10.18
CA TRP A 42 -5.54 -2.18 10.87
C TRP A 42 -5.69 -1.01 9.89
N MET A 43 -4.84 -0.92 8.85
CA MET A 43 -4.99 0.09 7.80
C MET A 43 -6.34 -0.04 7.09
N ASN A 44 -6.74 -1.25 6.69
CA ASN A 44 -8.03 -1.50 6.04
C ASN A 44 -9.23 -0.99 6.86
N GLU A 45 -9.16 -1.08 8.19
CA GLU A 45 -10.24 -0.65 9.08
C GLU A 45 -10.27 0.88 9.26
N TYR A 46 -9.11 1.54 9.37
CA TYR A 46 -9.02 2.92 9.87
C TYR A 46 -8.53 3.97 8.85
N GLU A 47 -7.99 3.57 7.69
CA GLU A 47 -7.34 4.47 6.72
C GLU A 47 -8.27 5.59 6.21
N HIS A 48 -9.55 5.32 6.02
CA HIS A 48 -10.48 6.25 5.37
C HIS A 48 -11.40 7.03 6.34
N ASP A 49 -11.45 6.69 7.63
CA ASP A 49 -12.27 7.36 8.66
C ASP A 49 -11.40 8.07 9.71
N VAL A 50 -10.48 8.90 9.22
CA VAL A 50 -9.54 9.68 10.02
C VAL A 50 -9.46 11.13 9.52
N GLU A 51 -9.31 12.09 10.44
CA GLU A 51 -9.12 13.50 10.09
C GLU A 51 -7.64 13.84 9.87
N VAL A 52 -6.74 13.20 10.63
CA VAL A 52 -5.30 13.32 10.48
C VAL A 52 -4.65 11.94 10.48
N ASN A 53 -4.18 11.49 9.31
CA ASN A 53 -3.39 10.27 9.17
C ASN A 53 -1.90 10.58 9.44
N MET A 54 -1.38 10.08 10.56
CA MET A 54 0.05 10.13 10.91
C MET A 54 0.66 8.72 10.98
N ALA A 55 -0.02 7.74 10.37
CA ALA A 55 0.36 6.35 10.43
C ALA A 55 1.24 5.90 9.26
N GLU A 56 1.18 6.61 8.13
CA GLU A 56 1.97 6.28 6.96
C GLU A 56 3.48 6.46 7.19
N THR A 57 4.26 5.54 6.63
CA THR A 57 5.73 5.60 6.62
C THR A 57 6.29 6.21 5.33
N CYS A 58 5.41 6.54 4.38
CA CYS A 58 5.74 7.15 3.10
C CYS A 58 5.79 8.69 3.21
N VAL A 59 6.39 9.32 2.20
CA VAL A 59 6.26 10.77 1.97
C VAL A 59 4.99 11.06 1.19
N LYS A 60 4.57 12.34 1.12
CA LYS A 60 3.41 12.78 0.32
C LYS A 60 3.49 12.18 -1.10
N PRO A 61 2.50 11.39 -1.55
CA PRO A 61 2.49 10.86 -2.90
C PRO A 61 2.28 11.98 -3.92
N PHE A 62 2.87 11.80 -5.10
CA PHE A 62 2.59 12.66 -6.25
C PHE A 62 1.30 12.22 -6.95
N THR A 63 0.56 13.20 -7.47
CA THR A 63 -0.32 12.96 -8.62
C THR A 63 0.52 12.66 -9.87
N LEU A 64 -0.03 11.96 -10.86
CA LEU A 64 0.68 11.72 -12.12
C LEU A 64 1.15 13.02 -12.78
N ARG A 65 0.35 14.09 -12.70
CA ARG A 65 0.72 15.41 -13.22
C ARG A 65 1.95 15.98 -12.49
N GLU A 66 1.91 16.04 -11.15
CA GLU A 66 3.05 16.54 -10.36
C GLU A 66 4.32 15.74 -10.67
N PHE A 67 4.21 14.42 -10.83
CA PHE A 67 5.37 13.56 -11.13
C PHE A 67 5.93 13.80 -12.56
N LEU A 68 5.07 13.91 -13.57
CA LEU A 68 5.50 14.17 -14.94
C LEU A 68 6.10 15.57 -15.10
N ASP A 69 5.54 16.57 -14.42
CA ASP A 69 6.11 17.92 -14.37
C ASP A 69 7.47 17.92 -13.66
N PHE A 70 7.60 17.20 -12.54
CA PHE A 70 8.85 17.05 -11.79
C PHE A 70 9.97 16.39 -12.62
N THR A 71 9.62 15.41 -13.45
CA THR A 71 10.58 14.71 -14.33
C THR A 71 10.84 15.44 -15.66
N GLY A 72 10.15 16.55 -15.93
CA GLY A 72 10.28 17.31 -17.18
C GLY A 72 9.66 16.60 -18.39
N ARG A 73 8.69 15.70 -18.18
CA ARG A 73 8.04 14.90 -19.24
C ARG A 73 6.50 15.05 -19.25
N PRO A 74 5.96 16.28 -19.36
CA PRO A 74 4.51 16.49 -19.29
C PRO A 74 3.71 15.78 -20.40
N ALA A 75 4.32 15.50 -21.55
CA ALA A 75 3.70 14.80 -22.69
C ALA A 75 3.81 13.27 -22.63
N TYR A 76 4.43 12.69 -21.59
CA TYR A 76 4.68 11.24 -21.53
C TYR A 76 3.42 10.38 -21.63
N MET A 77 2.27 10.93 -21.23
CA MET A 77 1.01 10.21 -21.30
C MET A 77 0.64 9.82 -22.73
N GLU A 78 1.02 10.62 -23.74
CA GLU A 78 0.80 10.30 -25.16
C GLU A 78 1.57 9.04 -25.56
N GLU A 79 2.83 8.90 -25.11
CA GLU A 79 3.64 7.70 -25.35
C GLU A 79 3.02 6.44 -24.72
N ILE A 80 2.32 6.58 -23.60
CA ILE A 80 1.63 5.46 -22.92
C ILE A 80 0.40 5.01 -23.73
N MET A 81 -0.34 5.94 -24.35
CA MET A 81 -1.58 5.64 -25.06
C MET A 81 -1.38 4.69 -26.25
N ASP A 82 -0.24 4.78 -26.92
CA ASP A 82 0.10 3.93 -28.06
C ASP A 82 0.79 2.61 -27.66
N ARG A 83 1.03 2.42 -26.36
CA ARG A 83 1.77 1.26 -25.85
C ARG A 83 0.86 0.04 -25.76
N ARG A 84 1.26 -1.05 -26.42
CA ARG A 84 0.54 -2.33 -26.32
C ARG A 84 0.72 -2.93 -24.92
N LEU A 85 -0.39 -3.17 -24.23
CA LEU A 85 -0.42 -3.79 -22.90
C LEU A 85 -0.24 -5.31 -22.99
N THR A 86 0.95 -5.76 -23.41
CA THR A 86 1.38 -7.16 -23.29
C THR A 86 2.03 -7.42 -21.94
N TYR A 87 2.53 -8.64 -21.72
CA TYR A 87 3.40 -8.94 -20.57
C TYR A 87 4.63 -8.01 -20.47
N GLY A 88 5.06 -7.41 -21.57
CA GLY A 88 6.18 -6.47 -21.60
C GLY A 88 7.49 -7.12 -21.17
N TRP A 89 8.24 -6.43 -20.31
CA TRP A 89 9.54 -6.86 -19.80
C TRP A 89 9.38 -7.58 -18.45
N ILE A 90 9.38 -8.92 -18.45
CA ILE A 90 9.14 -9.76 -17.26
C ILE A 90 10.08 -9.42 -16.10
N GLU A 91 11.35 -9.13 -16.40
CA GLU A 91 12.38 -8.80 -15.40
C GLU A 91 12.69 -7.30 -15.29
N GLY A 92 11.85 -6.45 -15.88
CA GLY A 92 12.06 -5.00 -16.00
C GLY A 92 12.75 -4.61 -17.33
N SER A 93 12.49 -3.38 -17.81
CA SER A 93 13.11 -2.92 -19.06
C SER A 93 14.61 -2.67 -18.89
N PRO A 94 15.40 -2.76 -19.97
CA PRO A 94 16.83 -2.44 -19.91
C PRO A 94 17.10 -1.07 -19.29
N GLU A 95 16.32 -0.04 -19.69
CA GLU A 95 16.49 1.33 -19.21
C GLU A 95 16.17 1.45 -17.71
N LEU A 96 15.11 0.77 -17.24
CA LEU A 96 14.78 0.73 -15.82
C LEU A 96 15.90 0.09 -15.00
N ARG A 97 16.42 -1.05 -15.46
CA ARG A 97 17.46 -1.79 -14.73
C ARG A 97 18.76 -1.01 -14.67
N GLU A 98 19.14 -0.34 -15.76
CA GLU A 98 20.31 0.55 -15.79
C GLU A 98 20.13 1.72 -14.82
N GLY A 99 18.97 2.38 -14.82
CA GLY A 99 18.68 3.48 -13.89
C GLY A 99 18.69 3.09 -12.41
N ILE A 100 18.36 1.83 -12.08
CA ILE A 100 18.43 1.29 -10.71
C ILE A 100 19.86 0.89 -10.33
N ALA A 101 20.64 0.33 -11.27
CA ALA A 101 21.97 -0.21 -10.99
C ALA A 101 22.99 0.86 -10.55
N GLY A 102 22.79 2.12 -10.96
CA GLY A 102 23.65 3.25 -10.61
C GLY A 102 24.79 3.47 -11.59
#